data_AF-A0A9W8V2J1-F1
#
_entry.id   AF-A0A9W8V2J1-F1
#
_cell.length_a   1.000
_cell.length_b   1.000
_cell.length_c   1.000
_cell.angle_alpha   90.00
_cell.angle_beta   90.00
_cell.angle_gamma   90.00
#
_symmetry.space_group_name_H-M   'P 1'
#
loop_
_entity.id
_entity.type
_entity.pdbx_description
1 polymer ?
#
loop_
_entity_poly.entity_id
_entity_poly.type
_entity_poly.pdbx_seq_one_letter_code
_entity_poly.pdbx_strand_id
1 'polypeptide(L)'
;MASEPFDSFRSSLKGYFNQDTLSDLSVTCDGQTFKESSEQVVSIEDFDVGVVEAMLHFMYDFDYTNVNGTSSMVFEAQVYQIADKYDIGSLKEHAKKKFGAAIEIGWPMDDFPLAITVAYTTSPLEDRGLRDLIIETCHDNINGLLSKGYFCEVLRSTNDFAADLVPFLCAKPVPSIKHYKCPSCEVTFPGDLSPGYRYCPLCSFRSDDWHNRQR
;
A
#
# COMPACT_ATOMS: atom_id res chain seq x y z
N MET A 1 1.91 -13.51 27.36
CA MET A 1 1.13 -14.70 27.77
C MET A 1 -0.36 -14.35 27.85
N ALA A 2 -0.96 -13.87 26.76
CA ALA A 2 -2.38 -13.49 26.71
C ALA A 2 -3.06 -13.87 25.37
N SER A 3 -2.48 -14.79 24.60
CA SER A 3 -2.99 -15.14 23.25
C SER A 3 -3.82 -16.43 23.23
N GLU A 4 -3.54 -17.43 24.06
CA GLU A 4 -4.21 -18.75 23.96
C GLU A 4 -5.74 -18.73 23.96
N PRO A 5 -6.44 -17.94 24.81
CA PRO A 5 -7.90 -17.87 24.77
C PRO A 5 -8.42 -17.21 23.50
N PHE A 6 -7.69 -16.21 22.99
CA PHE A 6 -8.04 -15.49 21.78
C PHE A 6 -7.80 -16.33 20.52
N ASP A 7 -6.69 -17.09 20.51
CA ASP A 7 -6.34 -18.02 19.44
C ASP A 7 -7.35 -19.17 19.35
N SER A 8 -7.79 -19.70 20.51
CA SER A 8 -8.86 -20.72 20.56
C SER A 8 -10.20 -20.18 20.07
N PHE A 9 -10.55 -18.94 20.43
CA PHE A 9 -11.77 -18.30 19.96
C PHE A 9 -11.74 -18.10 18.44
N ARG A 10 -10.65 -17.52 17.91
CA ARG A 10 -10.44 -17.35 16.47
C ARG A 10 -10.50 -18.67 15.71
N SER A 11 -9.83 -19.71 16.22
CA SER A 11 -9.87 -21.03 15.59
C SER A 11 -11.27 -21.65 15.58
N SER A 12 -12.12 -21.28 16.56
CA SER A 12 -13.50 -21.74 16.61
C SER A 12 -14.37 -20.98 15.60
N LEU A 13 -14.19 -19.65 15.49
CA LEU A 13 -14.92 -18.79 14.54
C LEU A 13 -14.80 -19.28 13.10
N LYS A 14 -13.61 -19.69 12.67
CA LYS A 14 -13.37 -20.30 11.35
C LYS A 14 -14.33 -21.44 11.02
N GLY A 15 -14.71 -22.24 12.02
CA GLY A 15 -15.62 -23.37 11.85
C GLY A 15 -17.07 -22.97 11.58
N TYR A 16 -17.44 -21.70 11.78
CA TYR A 16 -18.79 -21.19 11.56
C TYR A 16 -18.96 -20.53 10.19
N PHE A 17 -17.87 -20.22 9.48
CA PHE A 17 -17.95 -19.61 8.16
C PHE A 17 -18.77 -20.50 7.20
N ASN A 18 -19.79 -19.90 6.57
CA ASN A 18 -20.68 -20.55 5.62
C ASN A 18 -21.38 -21.81 6.17
N GLN A 19 -21.70 -21.81 7.48
CA GLN A 19 -22.48 -22.84 8.16
C GLN A 19 -23.84 -22.28 8.62
N ASP A 20 -24.85 -23.13 8.75
CA ASP A 20 -26.16 -22.73 9.27
C ASP A 20 -26.17 -22.52 10.82
N THR A 21 -25.04 -22.71 11.50
CA THR A 21 -24.98 -22.74 12.97
C THR A 21 -24.70 -21.34 13.53
N LEU A 22 -25.57 -20.82 14.41
CA LEU A 22 -25.48 -19.48 15.03
C LEU A 22 -25.58 -18.30 14.04
N SER A 23 -26.23 -18.58 12.94
CA SER A 23 -26.30 -17.79 11.73
C SER A 23 -27.60 -16.95 11.74
N ASP A 24 -27.53 -15.63 11.49
CA ASP A 24 -28.69 -14.70 11.40
C ASP A 24 -28.85 -13.88 10.08
N LEU A 25 -27.96 -14.01 9.07
CA LEU A 25 -27.94 -13.19 7.84
C LEU A 25 -27.61 -13.98 6.55
N SER A 26 -27.86 -13.52 5.33
CA SER A 26 -27.31 -14.13 4.11
C SER A 26 -26.71 -13.07 3.23
N VAL A 27 -25.51 -13.33 2.70
CA VAL A 27 -24.86 -12.44 1.73
C VAL A 27 -24.89 -13.11 0.37
N THR A 28 -25.47 -12.46 -0.63
CA THR A 28 -25.53 -12.95 -2.00
C THR A 28 -24.66 -12.08 -2.91
N CYS A 29 -23.81 -12.71 -3.71
CA CYS A 29 -22.95 -12.05 -4.70
C CYS A 29 -23.01 -12.85 -6.00
N ASP A 30 -23.46 -12.24 -7.10
CA ASP A 30 -23.60 -12.89 -8.43
C ASP A 30 -24.28 -14.27 -8.39
N GLY A 31 -25.33 -14.42 -7.56
CA GLY A 31 -26.06 -15.67 -7.40
C GLY A 31 -25.37 -16.71 -6.49
N GLN A 32 -24.13 -16.50 -6.07
CA GLN A 32 -23.51 -17.25 -4.99
C GLN A 32 -24.04 -16.74 -3.65
N THR A 33 -24.53 -17.65 -2.82
CA THR A 33 -25.01 -17.33 -1.47
C THR A 33 -24.00 -17.81 -0.44
N PHE A 34 -23.49 -16.87 0.34
CA PHE A 34 -22.74 -17.14 1.55
C PHE A 34 -23.75 -17.22 2.69
N LYS A 35 -23.92 -18.45 3.19
CA LYS A 35 -24.96 -18.75 4.17
C LYS A 35 -24.50 -18.38 5.55
N GLU A 36 -25.20 -17.39 6.10
CA GLU A 36 -25.24 -17.12 7.52
C GLU A 36 -26.72 -17.20 8.01
N SER A 37 -27.73 -17.78 7.26
CA SER A 37 -29.19 -17.99 7.59
C SER A 37 -30.24 -17.48 6.56
N SER A 38 -31.53 -17.86 6.69
CA SER A 38 -32.61 -17.76 5.68
C SER A 38 -33.60 -16.58 5.78
N GLU A 39 -33.44 -15.64 6.72
CA GLU A 39 -34.46 -14.61 7.00
C GLU A 39 -34.09 -13.19 6.56
N GLN A 40 -32.80 -12.87 6.39
CA GLN A 40 -32.33 -11.57 5.92
C GLN A 40 -31.30 -11.75 4.81
N VAL A 41 -31.44 -11.02 3.70
CA VAL A 41 -30.55 -11.14 2.54
C VAL A 41 -29.97 -9.78 2.19
N VAL A 42 -28.64 -9.70 2.13
CA VAL A 42 -27.89 -8.56 1.61
C VAL A 42 -27.26 -8.98 0.29
N SER A 43 -27.48 -8.20 -0.76
CA SER A 43 -26.88 -8.44 -2.06
C SER A 43 -25.70 -7.49 -2.32
N ILE A 44 -24.57 -8.04 -2.72
CA ILE A 44 -23.36 -7.32 -3.11
C ILE A 44 -23.15 -7.56 -4.61
N GLU A 45 -23.36 -6.54 -5.42
CA GLU A 45 -23.29 -6.64 -6.90
C GLU A 45 -22.05 -5.92 -7.48
N ASP A 46 -21.38 -5.10 -6.69
CA ASP A 46 -20.30 -4.22 -7.17
C ASP A 46 -18.90 -4.88 -7.13
N PHE A 47 -18.82 -6.13 -6.69
CA PHE A 47 -17.54 -6.84 -6.50
C PHE A 47 -17.61 -8.26 -6.99
N ASP A 48 -16.46 -8.75 -7.45
CA ASP A 48 -16.28 -10.15 -7.77
C ASP A 48 -16.51 -11.03 -6.53
N VAL A 49 -17.13 -12.19 -6.75
CA VAL A 49 -17.43 -13.18 -5.71
C VAL A 49 -16.21 -13.54 -4.87
N GLY A 50 -15.02 -13.64 -5.48
CA GLY A 50 -13.78 -13.93 -4.75
C GLY A 50 -13.34 -12.83 -3.78
N VAL A 51 -13.65 -11.57 -4.10
CA VAL A 51 -13.34 -10.41 -3.26
C VAL A 51 -14.33 -10.35 -2.09
N VAL A 52 -15.61 -10.64 -2.34
CA VAL A 52 -16.62 -10.78 -1.29
C VAL A 52 -16.29 -11.96 -0.37
N GLU A 53 -15.92 -13.10 -0.93
CA GLU A 53 -15.49 -14.27 -0.17
C GLU A 53 -14.27 -13.91 0.72
N ALA A 54 -13.29 -13.19 0.19
CA ALA A 54 -12.12 -12.76 0.97
C ALA A 54 -12.49 -11.83 2.14
N MET A 55 -13.41 -10.88 1.92
CA MET A 55 -13.93 -10.02 2.97
C MET A 55 -14.60 -10.85 4.09
N LEU A 56 -15.42 -11.82 3.71
CA LEU A 56 -16.13 -12.67 4.68
C LEU A 56 -15.16 -13.62 5.41
N HIS A 57 -14.21 -14.26 4.71
CA HIS A 57 -13.16 -15.05 5.38
C HIS A 57 -12.40 -14.19 6.38
N PHE A 58 -12.08 -12.94 6.05
CA PHE A 58 -11.41 -12.06 7.00
C PHE A 58 -12.22 -11.83 8.27
N MET A 59 -13.55 -11.77 8.21
CA MET A 59 -14.39 -11.57 9.39
C MET A 59 -14.34 -12.76 10.37
N TYR A 60 -14.20 -13.99 9.87
CA TYR A 60 -14.14 -15.20 10.71
C TYR A 60 -12.72 -15.67 11.03
N ASP A 61 -11.80 -15.47 10.08
CA ASP A 61 -10.43 -16.01 10.13
C ASP A 61 -9.40 -14.92 10.42
N PHE A 62 -9.75 -13.64 10.37
CA PHE A 62 -8.82 -12.49 10.35
C PHE A 62 -7.70 -12.64 9.31
N ASP A 63 -7.98 -13.42 8.26
CA ASP A 63 -7.12 -13.62 7.10
C ASP A 63 -7.96 -14.12 5.92
N TYR A 64 -7.36 -14.15 4.75
CA TYR A 64 -7.97 -14.68 3.52
C TYR A 64 -6.87 -15.08 2.53
N THR A 65 -7.25 -15.82 1.50
CA THR A 65 -6.32 -16.23 0.44
C THR A 65 -6.94 -15.96 -0.92
N ASN A 66 -6.11 -15.54 -1.88
CA ASN A 66 -6.52 -15.47 -3.27
C ASN A 66 -6.65 -16.89 -3.85
N VAL A 67 -7.88 -17.39 -3.91
CA VAL A 67 -8.19 -18.75 -4.41
C VAL A 67 -8.49 -18.78 -5.91
N ASN A 68 -8.74 -17.63 -6.55
CA ASN A 68 -9.31 -17.54 -7.89
C ASN A 68 -8.28 -17.36 -9.01
N GLY A 69 -6.98 -17.45 -8.72
CA GLY A 69 -5.91 -17.36 -9.72
C GLY A 69 -5.76 -15.98 -10.38
N THR A 70 -6.55 -14.99 -9.97
CA THR A 70 -6.39 -13.58 -10.34
C THR A 70 -5.01 -13.10 -9.90
N SER A 71 -4.43 -12.15 -10.64
CA SER A 71 -3.18 -11.50 -10.24
C SER A 71 -3.25 -11.01 -8.79
N SER A 72 -2.30 -11.40 -7.94
CA SER A 72 -2.32 -11.03 -6.52
C SER A 72 -2.37 -9.53 -6.33
N MET A 73 -1.67 -8.73 -7.14
CA MET A 73 -1.73 -7.26 -7.03
C MET A 73 -3.15 -6.74 -7.29
N VAL A 74 -3.81 -7.22 -8.35
CA VAL A 74 -5.17 -6.79 -8.72
C VAL A 74 -6.16 -7.22 -7.64
N PHE A 75 -6.07 -8.46 -7.19
CA PHE A 75 -6.94 -9.01 -6.16
C PHE A 75 -6.80 -8.23 -4.85
N GLU A 76 -5.58 -7.99 -4.36
CA GLU A 76 -5.38 -7.24 -3.11
C GLU A 76 -5.84 -5.77 -3.23
N ALA A 77 -5.74 -5.16 -4.42
CA ALA A 77 -6.32 -3.83 -4.67
C ALA A 77 -7.85 -3.84 -4.62
N GLN A 78 -8.51 -4.87 -5.14
CA GLN A 78 -9.96 -5.03 -5.04
C GLN A 78 -10.41 -5.32 -3.59
N VAL A 79 -9.64 -6.12 -2.83
CA VAL A 79 -9.94 -6.36 -1.41
C VAL A 79 -9.75 -5.07 -0.58
N TYR A 80 -8.76 -4.25 -0.91
CA TYR A 80 -8.62 -2.92 -0.32
C TYR A 80 -9.85 -2.04 -0.58
N GLN A 81 -10.39 -2.09 -1.81
CA GLN A 81 -11.59 -1.33 -2.19
C GLN A 81 -12.84 -1.81 -1.44
N ILE A 82 -13.10 -3.12 -1.36
CA ILE A 82 -14.29 -3.61 -0.64
C ILE A 82 -14.19 -3.26 0.85
N ALA A 83 -12.98 -3.32 1.41
CA ALA A 83 -12.73 -2.94 2.80
C ALA A 83 -13.00 -1.46 3.05
N ASP A 84 -12.63 -0.58 2.13
CA ASP A 84 -12.94 0.85 2.21
C ASP A 84 -14.45 1.10 2.13
N LYS A 85 -15.13 0.47 1.16
CA LYS A 85 -16.57 0.67 0.93
C LYS A 85 -17.42 0.29 2.15
N TYR A 86 -17.06 -0.79 2.84
CA TYR A 86 -17.78 -1.27 4.02
C TYR A 86 -17.15 -0.82 5.35
N ASP A 87 -16.20 0.12 5.31
CA ASP A 87 -15.54 0.71 6.49
C ASP A 87 -14.87 -0.34 7.42
N ILE A 88 -14.22 -1.34 6.82
CA ILE A 88 -13.50 -2.40 7.53
C ILE A 88 -12.01 -2.04 7.57
N GLY A 89 -11.65 -1.09 8.43
CA GLY A 89 -10.28 -0.53 8.49
C GLY A 89 -9.16 -1.55 8.72
N SER A 90 -9.42 -2.62 9.49
CA SER A 90 -8.45 -3.71 9.71
C SER A 90 -8.21 -4.55 8.46
N LEU A 91 -9.25 -4.82 7.67
CA LEU A 91 -9.13 -5.50 6.38
C LEU A 91 -8.38 -4.62 5.38
N LYS A 92 -8.70 -3.32 5.35
CA LYS A 92 -8.06 -2.34 4.47
C LYS A 92 -6.54 -2.29 4.69
N GLU A 93 -6.11 -2.22 5.95
CA GLU A 93 -4.68 -2.27 6.30
C GLU A 93 -4.05 -3.63 5.99
N HIS A 94 -4.78 -4.74 6.17
CA HIS A 94 -4.29 -6.09 5.83
C HIS A 94 -4.08 -6.26 4.32
N ALA A 95 -5.04 -5.81 3.51
CA ALA A 95 -4.97 -5.81 2.05
C ALA A 95 -3.82 -4.94 1.54
N LYS A 96 -3.61 -3.75 2.13
CA LYS A 96 -2.47 -2.89 1.81
C LYS A 96 -1.12 -3.59 2.01
N LYS A 97 -0.96 -4.30 3.14
CA LYS A 97 0.27 -5.07 3.43
C LYS A 97 0.50 -6.18 2.40
N LYS A 98 -0.54 -6.94 2.09
CA LYS A 98 -0.47 -8.00 1.07
C LYS A 98 -0.20 -7.46 -0.32
N PHE A 99 -0.80 -6.32 -0.67
CA PHE A 99 -0.56 -5.62 -1.92
C PHE A 99 0.91 -5.18 -2.04
N GLY A 100 1.49 -4.62 -0.99
CA GLY A 100 2.93 -4.28 -0.95
C GLY A 100 3.81 -5.50 -1.25
N ALA A 101 3.59 -6.61 -0.55
CA ALA A 101 4.31 -7.87 -0.79
C ALA A 101 4.10 -8.42 -2.21
N ALA A 102 2.88 -8.29 -2.75
CA ALA A 102 2.58 -8.73 -4.11
C ALA A 102 3.29 -7.86 -5.16
N ILE A 103 3.36 -6.53 -4.96
CA ILE A 103 4.03 -5.61 -5.88
C ILE A 103 5.54 -5.83 -5.92
N GLU A 104 6.19 -6.05 -4.77
CA GLU A 104 7.64 -6.26 -4.69
C GLU A 104 8.15 -7.32 -5.67
N ILE A 105 7.33 -8.36 -5.90
CA ILE A 105 7.63 -9.47 -6.79
C ILE A 105 6.93 -9.32 -8.15
N GLY A 106 5.73 -8.75 -8.16
CA GLY A 106 4.81 -8.74 -9.29
C GLY A 106 4.93 -7.55 -10.24
N TRP A 107 5.60 -6.45 -9.86
CA TRP A 107 5.77 -5.26 -10.72
C TRP A 107 6.33 -5.55 -12.13
N PRO A 108 7.21 -6.57 -12.36
CA PRO A 108 7.71 -6.89 -13.70
C PRO A 108 6.68 -7.64 -14.55
N MET A 109 5.52 -8.01 -14.02
CA MET A 109 4.49 -8.73 -14.77
C MET A 109 3.60 -7.75 -15.55
N ASP A 110 2.80 -8.27 -16.49
CA ASP A 110 1.93 -7.46 -17.35
C ASP A 110 0.63 -7.03 -16.64
N ASP A 111 0.35 -7.59 -15.46
CA ASP A 111 -0.83 -7.25 -14.65
C ASP A 111 -0.64 -6.00 -13.78
N PHE A 112 0.61 -5.55 -13.59
CA PHE A 112 0.89 -4.39 -12.75
C PHE A 112 0.14 -3.12 -13.21
N PRO A 113 0.10 -2.76 -14.51
CA PRO A 113 -0.74 -1.66 -15.01
C PRO A 113 -2.23 -1.80 -14.65
N LEU A 114 -2.77 -3.02 -14.63
CA LEU A 114 -4.16 -3.25 -14.22
C LEU A 114 -4.34 -2.94 -12.73
N ALA A 115 -3.41 -3.37 -11.88
CA ALA A 115 -3.43 -3.05 -10.45
C ALA A 115 -3.35 -1.54 -10.18
N ILE A 116 -2.53 -0.80 -10.95
CA ILE A 116 -2.49 0.68 -10.90
C ILE A 116 -3.88 1.25 -11.23
N THR A 117 -4.48 0.78 -12.31
CA THR A 117 -5.81 1.26 -12.75
C THR A 117 -6.86 1.02 -11.67
N VAL A 118 -6.88 -0.17 -11.06
CA VAL A 118 -7.81 -0.47 -9.95
C VAL A 118 -7.56 0.49 -8.78
N ALA A 119 -6.32 0.63 -8.32
CA ALA A 119 -6.01 1.49 -7.17
C ALA A 119 -6.41 2.97 -7.38
N TYR A 120 -6.27 3.49 -8.60
CA TYR A 120 -6.56 4.89 -8.90
C TYR A 120 -8.01 5.18 -9.30
N THR A 121 -8.75 4.21 -9.82
CA THR A 121 -10.17 4.40 -10.19
C THR A 121 -11.13 4.12 -9.05
N THR A 122 -10.69 3.36 -8.04
CA THR A 122 -11.57 2.87 -6.97
C THR A 122 -11.36 3.54 -5.62
N SER A 123 -10.26 4.26 -5.44
CA SER A 123 -9.93 4.96 -4.19
C SER A 123 -9.99 6.49 -4.41
N PRO A 124 -10.53 7.28 -3.47
CA PRO A 124 -10.49 8.75 -3.53
C PRO A 124 -9.06 9.31 -3.62
N LEU A 125 -8.92 10.58 -4.03
CA LEU A 125 -7.62 11.27 -4.16
C LEU A 125 -6.84 11.32 -2.84
N GLU A 126 -7.56 11.45 -1.73
CA GLU A 126 -7.03 11.52 -0.38
C GLU A 126 -6.52 10.18 0.13
N ASP A 127 -6.96 9.07 -0.46
CA ASP A 127 -6.51 7.73 -0.10
C ASP A 127 -5.15 7.44 -0.75
N ARG A 128 -4.11 7.70 0.04
CA ARG A 128 -2.71 7.51 -0.35
C ARG A 128 -2.20 6.08 -0.15
N GLY A 129 -3.01 5.17 0.40
CA GLY A 129 -2.56 3.86 0.88
C GLY A 129 -1.88 3.00 -0.19
N LEU A 130 -2.62 2.63 -1.24
CA LEU A 130 -2.05 1.86 -2.36
C LEU A 130 -1.28 2.76 -3.34
N ARG A 131 -1.73 4.01 -3.50
CA ARG A 131 -1.16 4.98 -4.44
C ARG A 131 0.32 5.22 -4.15
N ASP A 132 0.69 5.43 -2.88
CA ASP A 132 2.08 5.70 -2.52
C ASP A 132 2.99 4.49 -2.79
N LEU A 133 2.53 3.26 -2.52
CA LEU A 133 3.27 2.02 -2.83
C LEU A 133 3.50 1.87 -4.34
N ILE A 134 2.48 2.19 -5.14
CA ILE A 134 2.58 2.20 -6.60
C ILE A 134 3.59 3.24 -7.08
N ILE A 135 3.52 4.47 -6.56
CA ILE A 135 4.42 5.55 -6.97
C ILE A 135 5.87 5.22 -6.63
N GLU A 136 6.13 4.72 -5.42
CA GLU A 136 7.46 4.29 -4.98
C GLU A 136 8.02 3.20 -5.90
N THR A 137 7.23 2.16 -6.16
CA THR A 137 7.62 1.07 -7.06
C THR A 137 7.88 1.56 -8.49
N CYS A 138 7.03 2.46 -9.00
CA CYS A 138 7.18 3.02 -10.34
C CYS A 138 8.42 3.89 -10.44
N HIS A 139 8.70 4.71 -9.43
CA HIS A 139 9.89 5.56 -9.37
C HIS A 139 11.16 4.72 -9.47
N ASP A 140 11.25 3.65 -8.69
CA ASP A 140 12.45 2.80 -8.63
C ASP A 140 12.69 1.98 -9.90
N ASN A 141 11.61 1.68 -10.65
CA ASN A 141 11.66 0.79 -11.81
C ASN A 141 11.27 1.48 -13.13
N ILE A 142 11.23 2.83 -13.15
CA ILE A 142 10.63 3.61 -14.24
C ILE A 142 11.22 3.28 -15.62
N ASN A 143 12.54 3.08 -15.69
CA ASN A 143 13.23 2.79 -16.95
C ASN A 143 12.77 1.48 -17.58
N GLY A 144 12.48 0.45 -16.76
CA GLY A 144 11.93 -0.81 -17.23
C GLY A 144 10.46 -0.68 -17.61
N LEU A 145 9.69 0.04 -16.81
CA LEU A 145 8.26 0.23 -17.01
C LEU A 145 7.93 1.03 -18.28
N LEU A 146 8.71 2.06 -18.62
CA LEU A 146 8.51 2.86 -19.84
C LEU A 146 8.73 2.06 -21.14
N SER A 147 9.39 0.91 -21.09
CA SER A 147 9.50 0.00 -22.24
C SER A 147 8.23 -0.82 -22.48
N LYS A 148 7.30 -0.86 -21.52
CA LYS A 148 6.06 -1.63 -21.58
C LYS A 148 4.90 -0.80 -22.15
N GLY A 149 4.27 -1.32 -23.21
CA GLY A 149 3.14 -0.66 -23.87
C GLY A 149 1.95 -0.41 -22.93
N TYR A 150 1.53 -1.42 -22.18
CA TYR A 150 0.39 -1.32 -21.25
C TYR A 150 0.64 -0.32 -20.11
N PHE A 151 1.87 -0.21 -19.61
CA PHE A 151 2.20 0.80 -18.61
C PHE A 151 2.07 2.22 -19.19
N CYS A 152 2.57 2.42 -20.41
CA CYS A 152 2.42 3.69 -21.12
C CYS A 152 0.95 4.02 -21.44
N GLU A 153 0.09 3.02 -21.60
CA GLU A 153 -1.35 3.22 -21.77
C GLU A 153 -1.98 3.73 -20.47
N VAL A 154 -1.67 3.12 -19.33
CA VAL A 154 -2.15 3.58 -18.01
C VAL A 154 -1.70 5.00 -17.69
N LEU A 155 -0.48 5.39 -18.06
CA LEU A 155 -0.03 6.78 -17.94
C LEU A 155 -0.86 7.77 -18.77
N ARG A 156 -1.46 7.33 -19.88
CA ARG A 156 -2.29 8.16 -20.75
C ARG A 156 -3.76 8.18 -20.33
N SER A 157 -4.26 7.10 -19.75
CA SER A 157 -5.67 6.96 -19.38
C SER A 157 -5.98 7.36 -17.94
N THR A 158 -4.98 7.32 -17.04
CA THR A 158 -5.15 7.60 -15.61
C THR A 158 -4.43 8.90 -15.23
N ASN A 159 -5.11 10.03 -15.41
CA ASN A 159 -4.52 11.38 -15.22
C ASN A 159 -3.97 11.59 -13.80
N ASP A 160 -4.69 11.14 -12.77
CA ASP A 160 -4.25 11.30 -11.37
C ASP A 160 -2.97 10.52 -11.09
N PHE A 161 -2.83 9.33 -11.67
CA PHE A 161 -1.59 8.55 -11.57
C PHE A 161 -0.41 9.28 -12.21
N ALA A 162 -0.59 9.85 -13.40
CA ALA A 162 0.45 10.64 -14.05
C ALA A 162 0.79 11.90 -13.22
N ALA A 163 -0.22 12.59 -12.68
CA ALA A 163 -0.07 13.77 -11.85
C ALA A 163 0.66 13.47 -10.53
N ASP A 164 0.48 12.29 -9.96
CA ASP A 164 1.18 11.83 -8.77
C ASP A 164 2.61 11.36 -9.09
N LEU A 165 2.82 10.66 -10.20
CA LEU A 165 4.14 10.08 -10.54
C LEU A 165 5.16 11.14 -10.98
N VAL A 166 4.75 12.11 -11.81
CA VAL A 166 5.68 13.11 -12.38
C VAL A 166 6.44 13.90 -11.31
N PRO A 167 5.82 14.43 -10.25
CA PRO A 167 6.52 15.10 -9.16
C PRO A 167 7.57 14.21 -8.48
N PHE A 168 7.28 12.92 -8.28
CA PHE A 168 8.22 11.97 -7.67
C PHE A 168 9.40 11.66 -8.59
N LEU A 169 9.19 11.51 -9.90
CA LEU A 169 10.28 11.34 -10.87
C LEU A 169 11.16 12.59 -11.01
N CYS A 170 10.56 13.77 -10.86
CA CYS A 170 11.27 15.05 -10.90
C CYS A 170 11.85 15.44 -9.55
N ALA A 171 11.51 14.72 -8.48
CA ALA A 171 12.04 14.96 -7.16
C ALA A 171 13.55 14.75 -7.26
N LYS A 172 14.28 15.87 -7.24
CA LYS A 172 15.72 15.80 -7.01
C LYS A 172 15.89 15.05 -5.69
N PRO A 173 16.82 14.09 -5.59
CA PRO A 173 17.13 13.50 -4.30
C PRO A 173 17.29 14.66 -3.33
N VAL A 174 16.50 14.67 -2.25
CA VAL A 174 16.63 15.68 -1.21
C VAL A 174 18.13 15.71 -0.91
N PRO A 175 18.84 16.82 -1.18
CA PRO A 175 20.28 16.84 -0.99
C PRO A 175 20.47 16.43 0.46
N SER A 176 21.13 15.28 0.66
CA SER A 176 21.38 14.75 1.99
C SER A 176 22.11 15.85 2.73
N ILE A 177 21.38 16.52 3.63
CA ILE A 177 21.92 17.68 4.35
C ILE A 177 23.10 17.14 5.14
N LYS A 178 24.28 17.53 4.69
CA LYS A 178 25.53 17.07 5.27
C LYS A 178 25.64 17.66 6.67
N HIS A 179 26.02 16.83 7.61
CA HIS A 179 26.23 17.26 8.99
C HIS A 179 27.72 17.47 9.20
N TYR A 180 28.12 18.57 9.82
CA TYR A 180 29.53 18.87 10.07
C TYR A 180 29.79 19.07 11.55
N LYS A 181 30.84 18.44 12.08
CA LYS A 181 31.25 18.65 13.48
C LYS A 181 32.30 19.76 13.57
N CYS A 182 31.99 20.83 14.31
CA CYS A 182 32.95 21.90 14.58
C CYS A 182 34.05 21.43 15.53
N PRO A 183 35.34 21.69 15.26
CA PRO A 183 36.43 21.32 16.18
C PRO A 183 36.54 22.23 17.40
N SER A 184 36.00 23.46 17.33
CA SER A 184 36.14 24.45 18.40
C SER A 184 35.03 24.34 19.44
N CYS A 185 33.78 24.18 19.02
CA CYS A 185 32.63 24.08 19.93
C CYS A 185 32.00 22.68 19.96
N GLU A 186 32.53 21.73 19.18
CA GLU A 186 32.05 20.34 19.09
C GLU A 186 30.62 20.13 18.58
N VAL A 187 29.88 21.20 18.28
CA VAL A 187 28.51 21.09 17.79
C VAL A 187 28.49 20.55 16.36
N THR A 188 27.55 19.64 16.13
CA THR A 188 27.21 19.14 14.80
C THR A 188 26.09 20.01 14.24
N PHE A 189 26.27 20.55 13.04
CA PHE A 189 25.26 21.39 12.40
C PHE A 189 24.97 20.92 10.97
N PRO A 190 23.71 21.03 10.52
CA PRO A 190 23.34 20.79 9.13
C PRO A 190 23.84 21.92 8.24
N GLY A 191 24.33 21.60 7.04
CA GLY A 191 24.65 22.63 6.05
C GLY A 191 25.04 22.07 4.69
N ASP A 192 25.02 22.94 3.68
CA ASP A 192 25.65 22.68 2.40
C ASP A 192 26.85 23.64 2.26
N LEU A 193 28.06 23.08 2.33
CA LEU A 193 29.30 23.86 2.26
C LEU A 193 29.62 24.19 0.81
N SER A 194 28.82 25.09 0.26
CA SER A 194 29.16 25.79 -0.96
C SER A 194 30.42 26.66 -0.72
N PRO A 195 31.17 27.05 -1.78
CA PRO A 195 32.52 27.64 -1.67
C PRO A 195 32.68 28.92 -0.82
N GLY A 196 31.57 29.49 -0.32
CA GLY A 196 31.54 30.67 0.54
C GLY A 196 31.38 30.40 2.04
N TYR A 197 30.99 29.18 2.45
CA TYR A 197 30.69 28.91 3.86
C TYR A 197 31.92 28.40 4.62
N ARG A 198 32.63 29.30 5.31
CA ARG A 198 33.91 28.98 5.99
C ARG A 198 33.85 29.00 7.51
N TYR A 199 32.70 29.29 8.12
CA TYR A 199 32.61 29.48 9.57
C TYR A 199 31.54 28.61 10.23
N CYS A 200 31.78 28.22 11.48
CA CYS A 200 30.77 27.59 12.31
C CYS A 200 29.66 28.60 12.66
N PRO A 201 28.37 28.28 12.51
CA PRO A 201 27.28 29.21 12.81
C PRO A 201 27.15 29.57 14.30
N LEU A 202 27.73 28.77 15.20
CA LEU A 202 27.56 28.93 16.64
C LEU A 202 28.73 29.63 17.33
N CYS A 203 29.96 29.32 16.93
CA CYS A 203 31.16 29.92 17.52
C CYS A 203 31.99 30.75 16.53
N SER A 204 31.53 30.88 15.28
CA SER A 204 32.21 31.60 14.21
C SER A 204 33.62 31.09 13.87
N PHE A 205 34.01 29.91 14.37
CA PHE A 205 35.29 29.29 14.07
C PHE A 205 35.43 29.06 12.57
N ARG A 206 36.53 29.56 11.99
CA ARG A 206 36.81 29.41 10.56
C ARG A 206 37.60 28.15 10.26
N SER A 207 37.19 27.42 9.23
CA SER A 207 37.94 26.29 8.69
C SER A 207 37.76 26.25 7.17
N ASP A 208 38.84 25.89 6.48
CA ASP A 208 38.79 25.57 5.05
C ASP A 208 38.66 24.07 4.80
N ASP A 209 38.74 23.25 5.86
CA ASP A 209 38.78 21.78 5.79
C ASP A 209 37.52 21.14 6.40
N TRP A 210 36.37 21.72 6.10
CA TRP A 210 35.09 21.21 6.58
C TRP A 210 34.66 19.91 5.88
N HIS A 211 35.10 19.67 4.64
CA HIS A 211 34.77 18.45 3.89
C HIS A 211 35.25 17.16 4.60
N ASN A 212 36.41 17.19 5.24
CA ASN A 212 36.93 16.07 6.04
C ASN A 212 36.24 15.90 7.40
N ARG A 213 35.26 16.76 7.72
CA ARG A 213 34.53 16.78 9.00
C ARG A 213 33.04 16.53 8.82
N GLN A 214 32.65 16.09 7.63
CA GLN A 214 31.33 15.60 7.34
C GLN A 214 31.07 14.31 8.15
N ARG A 215 29.96 14.27 8.87
CA ARG A 215 29.39 13.07 9.49
C ARG A 215 28.30 12.49 8.59
#